data_AF-A0AA39Y5W5-F1
#
_entry.id   AF-A0AA39Y5W5-F1
#
_cell.length_a   1.000
_cell.length_b   1.000
_cell.length_c   1.000
_cell.angle_alpha   90.00
_cell.angle_beta   90.00
_cell.angle_gamma   90.00
#
_symmetry.space_group_name_H-M   'P 1'
#
loop_
_entity.id
_entity.type
_entity.pdbx_description
1 polymer ?
#
loop_
_entity_poly.entity_id
_entity_poly.type
_entity_poly.pdbx_seq_one_letter_code
_entity_poly.pdbx_strand_id
1 'polypeptide(L)'
;MTAALGKRKRGAPKEGGERDADKAQLQALLQRHFEARFKPLDATFSQPAGGEDEDDDEDDETLSDPSESEWDGISGDEDDDTPKVQVVDYTASKTDATATMSKKELKAYLSSKPPSHTAAAASQSNLTKKSSDESPEDSAAFLANDLALQRLIAESHILSAAGGNASHYLSTAAAATSANTRPFAEGRTRLKTTDMRIQALGAKESVLAQAKMPMNMRKGIIKYAETKEDKRRREARENGIVLERAVKKGRVQKKRSERAVDMPSVGKMRGAELKISAREIRAIEAEGKRKEKGGRRRRR
;
A
#
# COMPACT_ATOMS: atom_id res chain seq x y z
N MET A 1 45.11 8.01 -60.00
CA MET A 1 45.92 6.81 -59.67
C MET A 1 45.22 6.05 -58.56
N THR A 2 44.79 4.83 -58.84
CA THR A 2 44.06 3.93 -57.93
C THR A 2 45.06 3.07 -57.15
N ALA A 3 45.10 3.20 -55.82
CA ALA A 3 45.95 2.36 -54.97
C ALA A 3 45.11 1.26 -54.30
N ALA A 4 45.58 0.02 -54.47
CA ALA A 4 44.91 -1.23 -54.15
C ALA A 4 45.21 -1.74 -52.72
N LEU A 5 44.18 -2.37 -52.14
CA LEU A 5 44.12 -3.42 -51.11
C LEU A 5 45.40 -3.80 -50.33
N GLY A 6 45.43 -3.43 -49.05
CA GLY A 6 46.27 -4.06 -48.02
C GLY A 6 45.53 -5.16 -47.25
N LYS A 7 45.96 -6.43 -47.40
CA LYS A 7 45.45 -7.59 -46.65
C LYS A 7 45.87 -7.49 -45.18
N ARG A 8 44.91 -7.40 -44.25
CA ARG A 8 45.17 -7.50 -42.80
C ARG A 8 44.98 -8.94 -42.32
N LYS A 9 46.07 -9.50 -41.80
CA LYS A 9 46.20 -10.78 -41.10
C LYS A 9 45.38 -10.71 -39.80
N ARG A 10 44.39 -11.59 -39.63
CA ARG A 10 43.65 -11.77 -38.36
C ARG A 10 44.56 -12.47 -37.35
N GLY A 11 44.86 -11.81 -36.23
CA GLY A 11 45.48 -12.44 -35.06
C GLY A 11 44.45 -13.20 -34.24
N ALA A 12 44.82 -14.37 -33.72
CA ALA A 12 44.00 -15.19 -32.83
C ALA A 12 43.95 -14.60 -31.39
N PRO A 13 42.86 -14.78 -30.64
CA PRO A 13 42.76 -14.32 -29.26
C PRO A 13 43.52 -15.28 -28.33
N LYS A 14 44.45 -14.75 -27.53
CA LYS A 14 45.08 -15.44 -26.38
C LYS A 14 44.82 -14.63 -25.11
N GLU A 15 43.63 -14.68 -24.53
CA GLU A 15 43.40 -14.12 -23.18
C GLU A 15 42.23 -14.84 -22.50
N GLY A 16 42.51 -16.00 -21.92
CA GLY A 16 41.57 -16.74 -21.06
C GLY A 16 42.14 -17.13 -19.69
N GLY A 17 43.45 -17.00 -19.46
CA GLY A 17 44.11 -17.46 -18.23
C GLY A 17 44.36 -16.38 -17.17
N GLU A 18 44.63 -15.12 -17.57
CA GLU A 18 44.97 -14.05 -16.61
C GLU A 18 43.77 -13.60 -15.77
N ARG A 19 42.57 -13.55 -16.34
CA ARG A 19 41.37 -13.06 -15.63
C ARG A 19 40.92 -13.96 -14.48
N ASP A 20 41.29 -15.24 -14.50
CA ASP A 20 40.94 -16.17 -13.42
C ASP A 20 41.99 -16.14 -12.30
N ALA A 21 43.26 -15.83 -12.62
CA ALA A 21 44.29 -15.54 -11.62
C ALA A 21 43.96 -14.27 -10.83
N ASP A 22 43.46 -13.22 -11.50
CA ASP A 22 43.07 -11.95 -10.86
C ASP A 22 41.86 -12.12 -9.92
N LYS A 23 40.89 -12.96 -10.29
CA LYS A 23 39.72 -13.27 -9.43
C LYS A 23 40.14 -14.02 -8.17
N ALA A 24 41.05 -14.99 -8.30
CA ALA A 24 41.55 -15.74 -7.15
C ALA A 24 42.31 -14.83 -6.17
N GLN A 25 43.10 -13.89 -6.69
CA GLN A 25 43.81 -12.90 -5.87
C GLN A 25 42.85 -11.92 -5.18
N LEU A 26 41.81 -11.47 -5.87
CA LEU A 26 40.77 -10.60 -5.29
C LEU A 26 39.97 -11.31 -4.18
N GLN A 27 39.62 -12.57 -4.37
CA GLN A 27 38.93 -13.37 -3.35
C GLN A 27 39.81 -13.58 -2.10
N ALA A 28 41.10 -13.87 -2.28
CA ALA A 28 42.04 -14.00 -1.17
C ALA A 28 42.21 -12.68 -0.38
N LEU A 29 42.23 -11.53 -1.08
CA LEU A 29 42.29 -10.21 -0.45
C LEU A 29 41.02 -9.91 0.36
N LEU A 30 39.84 -10.23 -0.19
CA LEU A 30 38.55 -10.04 0.47
C LEU A 30 38.41 -10.95 1.68
N GLN A 31 38.83 -12.21 1.58
CA GLN A 31 38.81 -13.15 2.68
C GLN A 31 39.72 -12.69 3.83
N ARG A 32 40.95 -12.27 3.52
CA ARG A 32 41.88 -11.73 4.52
C ARG A 32 41.33 -10.47 5.22
N HIS A 33 40.65 -9.60 4.48
CA HIS A 33 40.03 -8.40 5.06
C HIS A 33 38.79 -8.73 5.90
N PHE A 34 38.05 -9.79 5.53
CA PHE A 34 36.91 -10.28 6.29
C PHE A 34 37.37 -10.92 7.61
N GLU A 35 38.34 -11.82 7.58
CA GLU A 35 38.92 -12.47 8.77
C GLU A 35 39.56 -11.46 9.74
N ALA A 36 40.14 -10.37 9.22
CA ALA A 36 40.67 -9.29 10.06
C ALA A 36 39.58 -8.48 10.78
N ARG A 37 38.37 -8.41 10.23
CA ARG A 37 37.24 -7.65 10.80
C ARG A 37 36.28 -8.50 11.62
N PHE A 38 36.18 -9.78 11.30
CA PHE A 38 35.29 -10.72 11.95
C PHE A 38 36.12 -11.85 12.54
N LYS A 39 36.12 -11.96 13.87
CA LYS A 39 36.67 -13.14 14.53
C LYS A 39 35.85 -14.36 14.07
N PRO A 40 36.49 -15.48 13.71
CA PRO A 40 35.78 -16.71 13.40
C PRO A 40 34.85 -17.04 14.57
N LEU A 41 33.57 -17.21 14.28
CA LEU A 41 32.59 -17.68 15.27
C LEU A 41 32.89 -19.16 15.54
N ASP A 42 32.95 -19.57 16.80
CA ASP A 42 33.05 -20.98 17.16
C ASP A 42 31.82 -21.70 16.64
N ALA A 43 32.03 -22.64 15.70
CA ALA A 43 30.97 -23.32 15.01
C ALA A 43 30.26 -24.32 15.94
N THR A 44 29.25 -23.85 16.68
CA THR A 44 28.21 -24.69 17.28
C THR A 44 26.92 -24.51 16.49
N PHE A 45 26.90 -24.99 15.24
CA PHE A 45 25.64 -25.22 14.53
C PHE A 45 25.46 -26.72 14.29
N SER A 46 24.56 -27.27 15.12
CA SER A 46 23.76 -28.46 14.84
C SER A 46 23.16 -28.37 13.42
N GLN A 47 23.18 -29.49 12.70
CA GLN A 47 22.51 -29.62 11.40
C GLN A 47 20.99 -29.54 11.57
N PRO A 48 20.24 -28.86 10.68
CA PRO A 48 18.80 -29.03 10.60
C PRO A 48 18.44 -30.14 9.60
N ALA A 49 17.86 -31.22 10.12
CA ALA A 49 16.99 -32.12 9.36
C ALA A 49 15.56 -31.53 9.37
N GLY A 50 14.84 -31.66 8.25
CA GLY A 50 13.53 -31.06 8.04
C GLY A 50 12.35 -31.70 8.80
N GLY A 51 11.24 -30.97 8.86
CA GLY A 51 9.92 -31.38 9.38
C GLY A 51 9.02 -30.17 9.60
N GLU A 52 7.74 -30.30 9.26
CA GLU A 52 6.71 -29.26 9.04
C GLU A 52 5.92 -28.84 10.31
N ASP A 53 5.25 -27.69 10.17
CA ASP A 53 3.99 -27.19 10.77
C ASP A 53 3.87 -26.65 12.22
N GLU A 54 3.25 -25.44 12.28
CA GLU A 54 2.26 -24.86 13.23
C GLU A 54 2.62 -24.86 14.74
N ASP A 55 2.44 -23.83 15.58
CA ASP A 55 1.63 -22.60 15.66
C ASP A 55 2.21 -21.74 16.82
N ASP A 56 1.72 -20.50 16.95
CA ASP A 56 1.58 -19.69 18.18
C ASP A 56 2.78 -19.50 19.13
N ASP A 57 3.26 -18.25 19.22
CA ASP A 57 2.77 -17.28 20.23
C ASP A 57 3.87 -16.32 20.71
N GLU A 58 3.36 -15.12 21.00
CA GLU A 58 3.89 -14.01 21.81
C GLU A 58 4.71 -14.54 23.02
N ASP A 59 5.78 -13.92 23.54
CA ASP A 59 5.97 -12.52 23.86
C ASP A 59 7.42 -12.35 24.36
N ASP A 60 8.02 -11.20 24.08
CA ASP A 60 9.38 -10.82 24.46
C ASP A 60 9.38 -10.23 25.88
N GLU A 61 10.10 -10.93 26.76
CA GLU A 61 10.84 -10.46 27.93
C GLU A 61 10.23 -9.42 28.89
N THR A 62 10.30 -9.72 30.19
CA THR A 62 11.14 -8.89 31.07
C THR A 62 11.53 -9.60 32.37
N LEU A 63 12.84 -9.70 32.53
CA LEU A 63 13.61 -10.07 33.72
C LEU A 63 13.18 -9.38 35.02
N SER A 64 13.22 -10.13 36.13
CA SER A 64 14.10 -9.82 37.28
C SER A 64 14.09 -10.95 38.34
N ASP A 65 15.28 -11.54 38.52
CA ASP A 65 15.90 -12.25 39.68
C ASP A 65 15.39 -11.82 41.10
N PRO A 66 15.55 -12.56 42.23
CA PRO A 66 16.55 -13.61 42.52
C PRO A 66 16.18 -14.78 43.49
N SER A 67 17.17 -15.68 43.67
CA SER A 67 17.47 -16.54 44.84
C SER A 67 16.90 -17.96 44.89
N GLU A 68 17.73 -18.95 44.52
CA GLU A 68 17.55 -20.34 44.96
C GLU A 68 18.62 -20.69 45.99
N SER A 69 18.14 -20.97 47.20
CA SER A 69 18.90 -21.51 48.32
C SER A 69 19.18 -22.99 48.07
N GLU A 70 20.47 -23.31 48.14
CA GLU A 70 21.07 -24.63 48.09
C GLU A 70 20.62 -25.49 49.30
N TRP A 71 19.89 -26.58 49.04
CA TRP A 71 19.53 -27.59 50.05
C TRP A 71 19.83 -29.00 49.50
N ASP A 72 20.91 -29.61 49.99
CA ASP A 72 21.23 -31.02 49.81
C ASP A 72 21.81 -31.59 51.10
N GLY A 73 21.39 -32.81 51.47
CA GLY A 73 21.95 -33.55 52.60
C GLY A 73 20.96 -34.42 53.36
N ILE A 74 20.62 -35.59 52.80
CA ILE A 74 19.99 -36.71 53.52
C ILE A 74 21.04 -37.77 53.89
N SER A 75 20.99 -38.27 55.13
CA SER A 75 21.62 -39.53 55.59
C SER A 75 20.79 -40.01 56.78
N GLY A 76 20.05 -41.14 56.69
CA GLY A 76 20.52 -42.51 56.99
C GLY A 76 20.68 -42.69 58.50
N ASP A 77 20.12 -43.67 59.23
CA ASP A 77 19.76 -45.06 58.91
C ASP A 77 19.12 -45.74 60.17
N GLU A 78 18.50 -46.92 60.00
CA GLU A 78 18.14 -48.02 60.99
C GLU A 78 17.25 -47.68 62.23
N ASP A 79 16.32 -48.46 62.78
CA ASP A 79 15.73 -49.81 62.61
C ASP A 79 14.38 -49.84 63.40
N ASP A 80 13.40 -50.69 63.03
CA ASP A 80 12.55 -51.49 63.95
C ASP A 80 11.29 -52.07 63.25
N ASP A 81 11.28 -53.40 63.12
CA ASP A 81 10.13 -54.24 62.75
C ASP A 81 9.00 -54.16 63.80
N THR A 82 7.89 -53.47 63.47
CA THR A 82 6.61 -53.59 64.18
C THR A 82 5.43 -53.57 63.18
N PRO A 83 4.42 -54.46 63.28
CA PRO A 83 3.25 -54.37 62.40
C PRO A 83 2.33 -53.24 62.86
N LYS A 84 2.31 -52.11 62.12
CA LYS A 84 1.49 -50.92 62.46
C LYS A 84 0.30 -50.71 61.51
N VAL A 85 -0.86 -50.95 62.10
CA VAL A 85 -2.24 -50.42 61.91
C VAL A 85 -2.53 -49.50 60.71
N GLN A 86 -3.65 -49.82 60.02
CA GLN A 86 -4.26 -49.03 58.95
C GLN A 86 -4.80 -47.69 59.45
N VAL A 87 -4.37 -46.59 58.82
CA VAL A 87 -4.90 -45.23 59.06
C VAL A 87 -5.46 -44.69 57.74
N VAL A 88 -6.67 -44.10 57.81
CA VAL A 88 -7.29 -43.36 56.69
C VAL A 88 -6.88 -41.89 56.81
N ASP A 89 -6.20 -41.37 55.79
CA ASP A 89 -5.79 -39.96 55.70
C ASP A 89 -6.88 -39.08 55.06
N TYR A 90 -7.29 -38.03 55.78
CA TYR A 90 -8.13 -36.94 55.25
C TYR A 90 -7.37 -35.60 55.15
N THR A 91 -6.04 -35.61 55.29
CA THR A 91 -5.22 -34.38 55.33
C THR A 91 -5.08 -33.71 53.97
N ALA A 92 -5.13 -34.49 52.90
CA ALA A 92 -5.35 -33.98 51.54
C ALA A 92 -6.86 -33.92 51.24
N SER A 93 -7.66 -33.40 52.18
CA SER A 93 -8.81 -32.62 51.75
C SER A 93 -8.22 -31.58 50.81
N LYS A 94 -8.47 -31.73 49.50
CA LYS A 94 -8.42 -30.59 48.61
C LYS A 94 -9.43 -29.62 49.21
N THR A 95 -8.94 -28.79 50.11
CA THR A 95 -9.45 -27.45 50.29
C THR A 95 -9.27 -26.90 48.89
N ASP A 96 -10.35 -26.94 48.11
CA ASP A 96 -10.46 -26.17 46.89
C ASP A 96 -9.93 -24.80 47.27
N ALA A 97 -8.72 -24.48 46.79
CA ALA A 97 -8.03 -23.27 47.18
C ALA A 97 -9.02 -22.15 46.94
N THR A 98 -9.48 -21.60 48.06
CA THR A 98 -10.74 -20.92 48.15
C THR A 98 -10.63 -19.63 47.36
N ALA A 99 -11.45 -19.54 46.33
CA ALA A 99 -12.08 -18.31 45.90
C ALA A 99 -11.13 -17.13 45.55
N THR A 100 -10.39 -17.24 44.45
CA THR A 100 -10.06 -16.01 43.69
C THR A 100 -11.33 -15.57 42.95
N MET A 101 -12.16 -14.77 43.61
CA MET A 101 -13.37 -14.18 43.02
C MET A 101 -13.00 -13.41 41.74
N SER A 102 -13.83 -13.51 40.69
CA SER A 102 -13.58 -12.79 39.43
C SER A 102 -13.55 -11.26 39.67
N LYS A 103 -12.86 -10.49 38.83
CA LYS A 103 -12.78 -9.00 38.98
C LYS A 103 -14.16 -8.32 39.01
N LYS A 104 -15.20 -8.99 38.47
CA LYS A 104 -16.60 -8.56 38.56
C LYS A 104 -17.21 -8.89 39.93
N GLU A 105 -16.97 -10.08 40.47
CA GLU A 105 -17.41 -10.48 41.81
C GLU A 105 -16.73 -9.64 42.91
N LEU A 106 -15.42 -9.41 42.84
CA LEU A 106 -14.71 -8.55 43.80
C LEU A 106 -15.31 -7.14 43.83
N LYS A 107 -15.67 -6.56 42.67
CA LYS A 107 -16.34 -5.25 42.62
C LYS A 107 -17.76 -5.31 43.19
N ALA A 108 -18.49 -6.39 42.98
CA ALA A 108 -19.84 -6.54 43.51
C ALA A 108 -19.85 -6.70 45.04
N TYR A 109 -18.88 -7.42 45.60
CA TYR A 109 -18.85 -7.76 47.03
C TYR A 109 -17.98 -6.84 47.90
N LEU A 110 -16.89 -6.27 47.37
CA LEU A 110 -15.95 -5.42 48.12
C LEU A 110 -16.05 -3.93 47.78
N SER A 111 -16.99 -3.50 46.93
CA SER A 111 -17.25 -2.07 46.76
C SER A 111 -18.19 -1.55 47.86
N SER A 112 -18.15 -0.25 48.12
CA SER A 112 -18.98 0.42 49.13
C SER A 112 -20.49 0.37 48.84
N LYS A 113 -20.91 -0.21 47.72
CA LYS A 113 -22.32 -0.37 47.34
C LYS A 113 -22.73 -1.81 47.64
N PRO A 114 -23.73 -2.05 48.50
CA PRO A 114 -24.19 -3.40 48.77
C PRO A 114 -24.74 -4.06 47.50
N PRO A 115 -24.51 -5.37 47.28
CA PRO A 115 -25.02 -6.07 46.11
C PRO A 115 -26.57 -6.04 46.12
N SER A 116 -27.15 -5.42 45.09
CA SER A 116 -28.61 -5.30 44.96
C SER A 116 -29.20 -6.60 44.38
N HIS A 117 -30.17 -7.21 45.07
CA HIS A 117 -30.89 -8.42 44.62
C HIS A 117 -31.71 -8.24 43.32
N THR A 118 -31.80 -7.01 42.79
CA THR A 118 -32.45 -6.71 41.51
C THR A 118 -31.50 -6.70 40.31
N ALA A 119 -30.18 -6.86 40.53
CA ALA A 119 -29.17 -6.76 39.47
C ALA A 119 -29.03 -8.03 38.60
N ALA A 120 -29.66 -9.15 38.98
CA ALA A 120 -29.60 -10.40 38.22
C ALA A 120 -30.32 -10.34 36.86
N ALA A 121 -31.09 -9.28 36.58
CA ALA A 121 -31.86 -9.13 35.33
C ALA A 121 -31.35 -8.02 34.38
N ALA A 122 -30.27 -7.30 34.71
CA ALA A 122 -29.84 -6.11 33.96
C ALA A 122 -28.52 -6.27 33.19
N SER A 123 -28.05 -7.51 32.95
CA SER A 123 -26.84 -7.78 32.14
C SER A 123 -27.14 -8.55 30.86
N GLN A 124 -28.28 -8.27 30.23
CA GLN A 124 -28.49 -8.51 28.80
C GLN A 124 -28.84 -7.18 28.12
N SER A 125 -27.95 -6.20 28.26
CA SER A 125 -27.99 -5.02 27.40
C SER A 125 -27.62 -5.48 25.99
N ASN A 126 -28.65 -5.63 25.16
CA ASN A 126 -28.64 -5.63 23.70
C ASN A 126 -27.28 -5.26 23.10
N LEU A 127 -26.46 -6.28 22.80
CA LEU A 127 -25.55 -6.14 21.67
C LEU A 127 -26.48 -5.99 20.47
N THR A 128 -26.57 -4.76 19.98
CA THR A 128 -27.09 -4.44 18.67
C THR A 128 -26.52 -5.46 17.70
N LYS A 129 -27.37 -6.36 17.19
CA LYS A 129 -27.08 -7.12 15.99
C LYS A 129 -26.67 -6.09 14.94
N LYS A 130 -25.36 -5.94 14.71
CA LYS A 130 -24.84 -5.34 13.48
C LYS A 130 -25.46 -6.21 12.39
N SER A 131 -26.43 -5.62 11.71
CA SER A 131 -27.03 -6.19 10.53
C SER A 131 -25.95 -6.24 9.47
N SER A 132 -25.62 -7.46 9.05
CA SER A 132 -25.45 -7.84 7.65
C SER A 132 -24.71 -6.85 6.75
N ASP A 133 -23.39 -7.00 6.65
CA ASP A 133 -22.72 -7.47 5.43
C ASP A 133 -21.22 -7.54 5.74
N GLU A 134 -20.76 -8.60 6.41
CA GLU A 134 -19.32 -8.93 6.42
C GLU A 134 -19.01 -9.63 5.09
N SER A 135 -19.22 -8.90 4.00
CA SER A 135 -18.41 -9.09 2.80
C SER A 135 -16.95 -8.94 3.23
N PRO A 136 -16.02 -9.79 2.74
CA PRO A 136 -14.61 -9.68 3.12
C PRO A 136 -14.19 -8.23 2.93
N GLU A 137 -13.64 -7.61 3.98
CA GLU A 137 -13.34 -6.18 4.05
C GLU A 137 -13.05 -5.59 2.67
N ASP A 138 -13.94 -4.72 2.18
CA ASP A 138 -13.81 -4.17 0.83
C ASP A 138 -12.38 -3.65 0.65
N SER A 139 -11.69 -4.07 -0.42
CA SER A 139 -10.29 -3.66 -0.67
C SER A 139 -10.08 -2.14 -0.60
N ALA A 140 -11.13 -1.35 -0.88
CA ALA A 140 -11.14 0.09 -0.72
C ALA A 140 -11.11 0.55 0.76
N ALA A 141 -11.85 -0.13 1.64
CA ALA A 141 -11.83 0.13 3.09
C ALA A 141 -10.48 -0.26 3.69
N PHE A 142 -9.91 -1.40 3.28
CA PHE A 142 -8.57 -1.81 3.69
C PHE A 142 -7.50 -0.79 3.26
N LEU A 143 -7.53 -0.35 1.99
CA LEU A 143 -6.61 0.67 1.48
C LEU A 143 -6.78 2.01 2.20
N ALA A 144 -7.99 2.39 2.58
CA ALA A 144 -8.24 3.62 3.34
C ALA A 144 -7.63 3.58 4.76
N ASN A 145 -7.56 2.39 5.37
CA ASN A 145 -7.02 2.20 6.71
C ASN A 145 -5.48 2.02 6.70
N ASP A 146 -4.92 1.36 5.68
CA ASP A 146 -3.48 1.10 5.57
C ASP A 146 -2.74 2.20 4.78
N LEU A 147 -2.14 3.12 5.54
CA LEU A 147 -1.32 4.20 4.99
C LEU A 147 -0.01 3.72 4.35
N ALA A 148 0.56 2.60 4.83
CA ALA A 148 1.81 2.08 4.29
C ALA A 148 1.56 1.47 2.91
N LEU A 149 0.48 0.70 2.77
CA LEU A 149 0.06 0.14 1.48
C LEU A 149 -0.32 1.25 0.49
N GLN A 150 -1.08 2.26 0.92
CA GLN A 150 -1.42 3.40 0.06
C GLN A 150 -0.16 4.09 -0.49
N ARG A 151 0.84 4.33 0.36
CA ARG A 151 2.13 4.92 -0.04
C ARG A 151 2.91 4.01 -0.97
N LEU A 152 2.99 2.72 -0.66
CA LEU A 152 3.70 1.74 -1.48
C LEU A 152 3.11 1.67 -2.90
N ILE A 153 1.78 1.58 -3.03
CA ILE A 153 1.11 1.56 -4.34
C ILE A 153 1.38 2.85 -5.11
N ALA A 154 1.22 4.01 -4.48
CA ALA A 154 1.42 5.31 -5.13
C ALA A 154 2.88 5.59 -5.52
N GLU A 155 3.84 5.16 -4.69
CA GLU A 155 5.27 5.44 -4.85
C GLU A 155 6.01 4.36 -5.66
N SER A 156 5.38 3.20 -5.90
CA SER A 156 5.93 2.05 -6.64
C SER A 156 6.61 2.42 -7.96
N HIS A 157 6.04 3.34 -8.73
CA HIS A 157 6.62 3.82 -9.99
C HIS A 157 7.95 4.56 -9.79
N ILE A 158 8.07 5.37 -8.74
CA ILE A 158 9.30 6.11 -8.42
C ILE A 158 10.37 5.13 -7.93
N LEU A 159 9.99 4.20 -7.06
CA LEU A 159 10.90 3.18 -6.53
C LEU A 159 11.39 2.23 -7.63
N SER A 160 10.49 1.77 -8.50
CA SER A 160 10.84 0.96 -9.68
C SER A 160 11.74 1.74 -10.65
N ALA A 161 11.44 3.01 -10.91
CA ALA A 161 12.30 3.87 -11.75
C ALA A 161 13.65 4.21 -11.09
N ALA A 162 13.80 4.02 -9.79
CA ALA A 162 15.05 4.24 -9.06
C ALA A 162 15.93 2.98 -8.96
N GLY A 163 15.44 1.82 -9.40
CA GLY A 163 16.17 0.55 -9.30
C GLY A 163 15.66 -0.40 -8.21
N GLY A 164 14.52 -0.11 -7.58
CA GLY A 164 13.97 -0.93 -6.48
C GLY A 164 13.44 -2.31 -6.90
N ASN A 165 13.39 -2.63 -8.20
CA ASN A 165 12.97 -3.94 -8.69
C ASN A 165 14.05 -4.55 -9.61
N ALA A 166 14.81 -5.53 -9.11
CA ALA A 166 15.90 -6.15 -9.88
C ALA A 166 15.44 -7.09 -11.01
N SER A 167 14.17 -7.51 -11.06
CA SER A 167 13.69 -8.39 -12.14
C SER A 167 13.17 -7.59 -13.35
N HIS A 168 12.74 -6.35 -13.15
CA HIS A 168 12.21 -5.52 -14.22
C HIS A 168 13.35 -4.84 -15.01
N TYR A 169 13.44 -5.13 -16.31
CA TYR A 169 14.54 -4.67 -17.17
C TYR A 169 14.80 -3.15 -17.14
N LEU A 170 13.74 -2.34 -16.98
CA LEU A 170 13.89 -0.88 -16.93
C LEU A 170 14.46 -0.43 -15.58
N SER A 171 14.12 -1.14 -14.51
CA SER A 171 14.59 -0.86 -13.16
C SER A 171 16.05 -1.29 -13.01
N THR A 172 16.45 -2.43 -13.57
CA THR A 172 17.87 -2.83 -13.62
C THR A 172 18.73 -1.85 -14.42
N ALA A 173 18.24 -1.41 -15.58
CA ALA A 173 18.91 -0.38 -16.36
C ALA A 173 18.98 0.96 -15.60
N ALA A 174 17.92 1.32 -14.87
CA ALA A 174 17.89 2.52 -14.05
C ALA A 174 18.86 2.44 -12.88
N ALA A 175 19.03 1.28 -12.23
CA ALA A 175 19.95 1.10 -11.11
C ALA A 175 21.41 1.42 -11.51
N ALA A 176 21.81 1.07 -12.74
CA ALA A 176 23.14 1.36 -13.27
C ALA A 176 23.30 2.81 -13.81
N THR A 177 22.23 3.59 -13.88
CA THR A 177 22.28 4.96 -14.44
C THR A 177 22.97 5.91 -13.47
N SER A 178 23.80 6.82 -13.99
CA SER A 178 24.52 7.84 -13.19
C SER A 178 23.63 8.63 -12.22
N ALA A 179 22.35 8.82 -12.55
CA ALA A 179 21.37 9.51 -11.69
C ALA A 179 21.09 8.75 -10.39
N ASN A 180 21.16 7.42 -10.39
CA ASN A 180 20.86 6.54 -9.27
C ASN A 180 22.12 5.98 -8.58
N THR A 181 23.29 6.00 -9.24
CA THR A 181 24.57 5.58 -8.62
C THR A 181 25.34 6.70 -7.94
N ARG A 182 24.96 7.96 -8.17
CA ARG A 182 25.59 9.13 -7.55
C ARG A 182 25.26 9.24 -6.05
N PRO A 183 26.11 9.92 -5.25
CA PRO A 183 25.79 10.16 -3.85
C PRO A 183 24.45 10.88 -3.69
N PHE A 184 23.75 10.54 -2.61
CA PHE A 184 22.41 11.03 -2.27
C PHE A 184 21.33 10.72 -3.33
N ALA A 185 21.48 9.67 -4.13
CA ALA A 185 20.41 9.21 -5.02
C ALA A 185 19.13 8.87 -4.24
N GLU A 186 19.25 8.14 -3.14
CA GLU A 186 18.15 7.83 -2.22
C GLU A 186 17.53 9.08 -1.59
N GLY A 187 18.33 10.10 -1.29
CA GLY A 187 17.81 11.38 -0.82
C GLY A 187 16.92 12.05 -1.87
N ARG A 188 17.28 11.96 -3.16
CA ARG A 188 16.47 12.51 -4.26
C ARG A 188 15.20 11.71 -4.50
N THR A 189 15.23 10.38 -4.36
CA THR A 189 14.01 9.56 -4.44
C THR A 189 13.09 9.87 -3.26
N ARG A 190 13.64 10.01 -2.05
CA ARG A 190 12.90 10.48 -0.87
C ARG A 190 12.24 11.84 -1.11
N LEU A 191 12.93 12.81 -1.69
CA LEU A 191 12.33 14.12 -2.00
C LEU A 191 11.11 13.99 -2.93
N LYS A 192 11.20 13.15 -3.96
CA LYS A 192 10.09 12.88 -4.88
C LYS A 192 8.92 12.19 -4.17
N THR A 193 9.18 11.19 -3.34
CA THR A 193 8.11 10.52 -2.59
C THR A 193 7.48 11.45 -1.57
N THR A 194 8.25 12.31 -0.90
CA THR A 194 7.69 13.32 0.01
C THR A 194 6.81 14.35 -0.71
N ASP A 195 7.20 14.81 -1.90
CA ASP A 195 6.37 15.72 -2.71
C ASP A 195 5.05 15.05 -3.13
N MET A 196 5.09 13.76 -3.50
CA MET A 196 3.89 12.96 -3.80
C MET A 196 2.99 12.78 -2.57
N ARG A 197 3.56 12.55 -1.38
CA ARG A 197 2.80 12.45 -0.12
C ARG A 197 2.09 13.77 0.20
N ILE A 198 2.75 14.90 0.00
CA ILE A 198 2.17 16.23 0.22
C ILE A 198 1.01 16.50 -0.78
N GLN A 199 1.16 16.07 -2.03
CA GLN A 199 0.07 16.12 -3.02
C GLN A 199 -1.11 15.23 -2.62
N ALA A 200 -0.86 14.02 -2.11
CA ALA A 200 -1.91 13.12 -1.62
C ALA A 200 -2.69 13.71 -0.43
N LEU A 201 -2.02 14.51 0.41
CA LEU A 201 -2.67 15.26 1.50
C LEU A 201 -3.53 16.45 1.02
N GLY A 202 -3.42 16.85 -0.25
CA GLY A 202 -4.27 17.88 -0.86
C GLY A 202 -3.53 19.09 -1.44
N ALA A 203 -2.20 19.07 -1.53
CA ALA A 203 -1.47 20.12 -2.25
C ALA A 203 -1.80 20.08 -3.75
N LYS A 204 -2.17 21.24 -4.31
CA LYS A 204 -2.58 21.37 -5.72
C LYS A 204 -1.40 21.42 -6.70
N GLU A 205 -0.24 21.84 -6.21
CA GLU A 205 0.97 22.04 -7.00
C GLU A 205 2.12 21.22 -6.42
N SER A 206 3.00 20.74 -7.29
CA SER A 206 4.23 20.02 -6.93
C SER A 206 5.36 21.02 -6.67
N VAL A 207 6.13 20.79 -5.61
CA VAL A 207 7.31 21.62 -5.28
C VAL A 207 8.45 21.36 -6.28
N LEU A 208 8.50 20.16 -6.86
CA LEU A 208 9.55 19.75 -7.79
C LEU A 208 9.27 20.16 -9.25
N ALA A 209 8.04 20.57 -9.56
CA ALA A 209 7.66 20.97 -10.91
C ALA A 209 8.24 22.34 -11.27
N GLN A 210 8.91 22.43 -12.43
CA GLN A 210 9.45 23.70 -12.93
C GLN A 210 8.33 24.59 -13.47
N ALA A 211 8.00 25.68 -12.77
CA ALA A 211 6.95 26.62 -13.18
C ALA A 211 7.31 27.42 -14.45
N LYS A 212 8.51 28.01 -14.49
CA LYS A 212 8.94 28.90 -15.58
C LYS A 212 9.72 28.12 -16.64
N MET A 213 9.10 27.92 -17.80
CA MET A 213 9.74 27.33 -19.00
C MET A 213 9.33 28.13 -20.24
N PRO A 214 10.24 28.34 -21.22
CA PRO A 214 9.88 28.91 -22.51
C PRO A 214 8.77 28.10 -23.19
N MET A 215 7.82 28.78 -23.84
CA MET A 215 6.62 28.15 -24.40
C MET A 215 6.96 27.02 -25.38
N ASN A 216 7.98 27.20 -26.22
CA ASN A 216 8.38 26.21 -27.23
C ASN A 216 8.92 24.92 -26.58
N MET A 217 9.74 25.04 -25.54
CA MET A 217 10.25 23.88 -24.79
C MET A 217 9.13 23.15 -24.06
N ARG A 218 8.24 23.91 -23.39
CA ARG A 218 7.09 23.32 -22.68
C ARG A 218 6.18 22.54 -23.64
N LYS A 219 5.83 23.14 -24.78
CA LYS A 219 5.05 22.47 -25.83
C LYS A 219 5.76 21.23 -26.39
N GLY A 220 7.07 21.32 -26.61
CA GLY A 220 7.88 20.20 -27.09
C GLY A 220 7.87 19.01 -26.13
N ILE A 221 8.09 19.24 -24.84
CA ILE A 221 8.08 18.19 -23.81
C ILE A 221 6.72 17.53 -23.69
N ILE A 222 5.64 18.31 -23.65
CA ILE A 222 4.27 17.79 -23.57
C ILE A 222 3.95 16.94 -24.80
N LYS A 223 4.22 17.47 -26.01
CA LYS A 223 3.99 16.73 -27.26
C LYS A 223 4.82 15.46 -27.32
N TYR A 224 6.08 15.51 -26.91
CA TYR A 224 6.94 14.33 -26.89
C TYR A 224 6.40 13.26 -25.93
N ALA A 225 5.98 13.64 -24.73
CA ALA A 225 5.37 12.73 -23.77
C ALA A 225 4.08 12.10 -24.32
N GLU A 226 3.20 12.89 -24.94
CA GLU A 226 1.98 12.41 -25.60
C GLU A 226 2.31 11.41 -26.72
N THR A 227 3.22 11.76 -27.64
CA THR A 227 3.59 10.87 -28.75
C THR A 227 4.26 9.58 -28.27
N LYS A 228 5.06 9.62 -27.20
CA LYS A 228 5.69 8.43 -26.61
C LYS A 228 4.64 7.49 -26.01
N GLU A 229 3.66 8.06 -25.32
CA GLU A 229 2.58 7.28 -24.72
C GLU A 229 1.60 6.74 -25.77
N ASP A 230 1.32 7.49 -26.84
CA ASP A 230 0.52 7.04 -27.97
C ASP A 230 1.18 5.88 -28.72
N LYS A 231 2.50 5.96 -28.94
CA LYS A 231 3.30 4.85 -29.48
C LYS A 231 3.24 3.63 -28.59
N ARG A 232 3.48 3.77 -27.28
CA ARG A 232 3.37 2.67 -26.31
C ARG A 232 1.99 2.01 -26.34
N ARG A 233 0.91 2.80 -26.40
CA ARG A 233 -0.47 2.26 -26.48
C ARG A 233 -0.75 1.59 -27.82
N ARG A 234 -0.25 2.13 -28.92
CA ARG A 234 -0.40 1.54 -30.24
C ARG A 234 0.32 0.19 -30.32
N GLU A 235 1.59 0.15 -29.91
CA GLU A 235 2.40 -1.08 -29.86
C GLU A 235 1.78 -2.12 -28.93
N ALA A 236 1.26 -1.71 -27.77
CA ALA A 236 0.55 -2.62 -26.87
C ALA A 236 -0.74 -3.18 -27.48
N ARG A 237 -1.53 -2.36 -28.21
CA ARG A 237 -2.73 -2.83 -28.91
C ARG A 237 -2.38 -3.80 -30.04
N GLU A 238 -1.33 -3.51 -30.80
CA GLU A 238 -0.84 -4.35 -31.90
C GLU A 238 -0.32 -5.69 -31.37
N ASN A 239 0.31 -5.72 -30.19
CA ASN A 239 0.83 -6.93 -29.54
C ASN A 239 -0.16 -7.61 -28.59
N GLY A 240 -1.38 -7.08 -28.42
CA GLY A 240 -2.39 -7.63 -27.50
C GLY A 240 -2.10 -7.46 -25.99
N ILE A 241 -1.19 -6.55 -25.61
CA ILE A 241 -0.87 -6.25 -24.21
C ILE A 241 -1.89 -5.25 -23.64
N VAL A 242 -2.53 -5.62 -22.52
CA VAL A 242 -3.48 -4.74 -21.82
C VAL A 242 -2.71 -3.72 -20.97
N LEU A 243 -2.98 -2.44 -21.20
CA LEU A 243 -2.43 -1.33 -20.41
C LEU A 243 -3.49 -0.73 -19.50
N GLU A 244 -3.03 0.01 -18.49
CA GLU A 244 -3.88 0.82 -17.64
C GLU A 244 -4.76 1.78 -18.44
N ARG A 245 -6.02 1.90 -18.01
CA ARG A 245 -6.98 2.77 -18.66
C ARG A 245 -6.62 4.22 -18.34
N ALA A 246 -6.30 4.99 -19.38
CA ALA A 246 -6.01 6.41 -19.24
C ALA A 246 -7.15 7.12 -18.48
N VAL A 247 -6.80 7.76 -17.36
CA VAL A 247 -7.71 8.64 -16.63
C VAL A 247 -7.93 9.87 -17.51
N LYS A 248 -9.09 9.93 -18.15
CA LYS A 248 -9.48 11.11 -18.92
C LYS A 248 -9.62 12.24 -17.90
N LYS A 249 -8.69 13.20 -17.90
CA LYS A 249 -8.87 14.48 -17.19
C LYS A 249 -10.28 14.95 -17.54
N GLY A 250 -11.11 15.15 -16.52
CA GLY A 250 -12.54 15.37 -16.66
C GLY A 250 -12.79 16.30 -17.82
N ARG A 251 -13.68 15.91 -18.74
CA ARG A 251 -14.01 16.70 -19.93
C ARG A 251 -14.23 18.12 -19.43
N VAL A 252 -13.31 19.04 -19.78
CA VAL A 252 -13.51 20.47 -19.57
C VAL A 252 -14.93 20.71 -20.07
N GLN A 253 -15.81 21.18 -19.18
CA GLN A 253 -17.19 21.51 -19.52
C GLN A 253 -17.11 22.27 -20.84
N LYS A 254 -17.44 21.57 -21.94
CA LYS A 254 -17.26 22.11 -23.28
C LYS A 254 -18.11 23.37 -23.21
N LYS A 255 -17.49 24.56 -23.29
CA LYS A 255 -18.22 25.84 -23.27
C LYS A 255 -19.44 25.60 -24.14
N ARG A 256 -20.63 25.67 -23.53
CA ARG A 256 -21.89 25.27 -24.17
C ARG A 256 -21.81 25.82 -25.58
N SER A 257 -21.80 24.91 -26.57
CA SER A 257 -21.74 25.32 -27.97
C SER A 257 -22.76 26.43 -28.12
N GLU A 258 -22.33 27.57 -28.63
CA GLU A 258 -23.23 28.70 -28.86
C GLU A 258 -24.46 28.14 -29.59
N ARG A 259 -25.64 28.45 -29.07
CA ARG A 259 -26.89 27.97 -29.65
C ARG A 259 -26.90 28.46 -31.09
N ALA A 260 -27.02 27.53 -32.04
CA ALA A 260 -26.99 27.87 -33.46
C ALA A 260 -28.02 28.98 -33.73
N VAL A 261 -27.54 30.08 -34.34
CA VAL A 261 -28.33 31.30 -34.56
C VAL A 261 -29.53 31.01 -35.47
N ASP A 262 -29.40 30.02 -36.35
CA ASP A 262 -30.42 29.62 -37.33
C ASP A 262 -31.51 28.69 -36.74
N MET A 263 -31.46 28.38 -35.44
CA MET A 263 -32.48 27.53 -34.82
C MET A 263 -33.78 28.33 -34.59
N PRO A 264 -34.93 27.84 -35.06
CA PRO A 264 -36.20 28.49 -34.83
C PRO A 264 -36.50 28.57 -33.33
N SER A 265 -37.19 29.64 -32.93
CA SER A 265 -37.55 29.87 -31.52
C SER A 265 -38.66 28.96 -31.01
N VAL A 266 -39.39 28.29 -31.91
CA VAL A 266 -40.54 27.44 -31.58
C VAL A 266 -40.14 25.98 -31.63
N GLY A 267 -40.44 25.22 -30.57
CA GLY A 267 -40.21 23.79 -30.54
C GLY A 267 -38.74 23.38 -30.49
N LYS A 268 -38.50 22.08 -30.69
CA LYS A 268 -37.15 21.48 -30.69
C LYS A 268 -36.88 20.88 -32.07
N MET A 269 -35.88 21.40 -32.78
CA MET A 269 -35.38 20.76 -34.00
C MET A 269 -34.54 19.53 -33.68
N ARG A 270 -34.77 18.43 -34.41
CA ARG A 270 -33.91 17.25 -34.45
C ARG A 270 -33.67 16.88 -35.91
N GLY A 271 -32.47 17.15 -36.42
CA GLY A 271 -32.21 17.01 -37.85
C GLY A 271 -33.10 17.95 -38.66
N ALA A 272 -33.91 17.39 -39.57
CA ALA A 272 -34.91 18.13 -40.36
C ALA A 272 -36.32 18.14 -39.73
N GLU A 273 -36.55 17.47 -38.60
CA GLU A 273 -37.85 17.43 -37.93
C GLU A 273 -37.97 18.56 -36.90
N LEU A 274 -39.05 19.34 -37.00
CA LEU A 274 -39.43 20.34 -36.00
C LEU A 274 -40.54 19.78 -35.09
N LYS A 275 -40.20 19.48 -33.84
CA LYS A 275 -41.17 18.98 -32.84
C LYS A 275 -41.73 20.14 -32.03
N ILE A 276 -43.01 20.45 -32.27
CA ILE A 276 -43.76 21.49 -31.55
C ILE A 276 -44.65 20.81 -30.50
N SER A 277 -44.66 21.34 -29.28
CA SER A 277 -45.56 20.86 -28.24
C SER A 277 -46.99 21.36 -28.45
N ALA A 278 -48.01 20.58 -28.05
CA ALA A 278 -49.40 21.02 -28.11
C ALA A 278 -49.66 22.33 -27.35
N ARG A 279 -48.85 22.62 -26.32
CA ARG A 279 -48.88 23.89 -25.58
C ARG A 279 -48.39 25.06 -26.43
N GLU A 280 -47.31 24.90 -27.18
CA GLU A 280 -46.80 25.93 -28.10
C GLU A 280 -47.76 26.17 -29.26
N ILE A 281 -48.35 25.11 -29.82
CA ILE A 281 -49.39 25.24 -30.86
C ILE A 281 -50.54 26.12 -30.33
N ARG A 282 -51.08 25.78 -29.15
CA ARG A 282 -52.14 26.57 -28.50
C ARG A 282 -51.69 28.00 -28.15
N ALA A 283 -50.44 28.20 -27.77
CA ALA A 283 -49.91 29.53 -27.46
C ALA A 283 -49.85 30.42 -28.71
N ILE A 284 -49.39 29.88 -29.84
CA ILE A 284 -49.34 30.58 -31.12
C ILE A 284 -50.78 30.90 -31.61
N GLU A 285 -51.69 29.94 -31.52
CA GLU A 285 -53.11 30.13 -31.86
C GLU A 285 -53.79 31.16 -30.96
N ALA A 286 -53.43 31.24 -29.68
CA ALA A 286 -53.96 32.22 -28.73
C ALA A 286 -53.35 33.62 -28.90
N GLU A 287 -52.08 33.71 -29.29
CA GLU A 287 -51.40 34.99 -29.57
C GLU A 287 -51.97 35.67 -30.81
N GLY A 288 -52.32 34.90 -31.85
CA GLY A 288 -53.01 35.40 -33.04
C GLY A 288 -54.37 36.06 -32.75
N LYS A 289 -55.05 35.66 -31.66
CA LYS A 289 -56.37 36.21 -31.26
C LYS A 289 -56.30 37.47 -30.40
N ARG A 290 -55.11 37.92 -29.98
CA ARG A 290 -54.94 39.07 -29.07
C ARG A 290 -54.65 40.41 -29.77
N LYS A 291 -54.54 40.46 -31.09
CA LYS A 291 -54.17 41.68 -31.84
C LYS A 291 -55.32 42.63 -32.22
N GLU A 292 -56.56 42.41 -31.78
CA GLU A 292 -57.70 43.26 -32.19
C GLU A 292 -58.26 44.22 -31.12
N LYS A 293 -57.70 44.29 -29.89
CA LYS A 293 -58.26 45.23 -28.89
C LYS A 293 -57.21 45.76 -27.92
N GLY A 294 -56.65 46.94 -28.21
CA GLY A 294 -55.70 47.56 -27.28
C GLY A 294 -55.13 48.93 -27.62
N GLY A 295 -55.62 49.65 -28.62
CA GLY A 295 -55.27 51.06 -28.80
C GLY A 295 -55.99 51.94 -27.79
N ARG A 296 -55.49 52.05 -26.55
CA ARG A 296 -55.99 53.01 -25.57
C ARG A 296 -54.98 54.14 -25.39
N ARG A 297 -55.21 55.21 -26.15
CA ARG A 297 -54.73 56.58 -25.90
C ARG A 297 -54.77 56.87 -24.38
N ARG A 298 -53.62 57.16 -23.79
CA ARG A 298 -53.53 57.83 -22.50
C ARG A 298 -53.20 59.30 -22.77
N ARG A 299 -54.22 60.16 -22.63
CA ARG A 299 -54.08 61.62 -22.51
C ARG A 299 -53.98 61.93 -21.02
N ARG A 300 -52.85 62.51 -20.62
CA ARG A 300 -52.56 63.45 -19.53
C ARG A 300 -51.16 63.17 -19.04
#